data_AF-A0A6B1H5C1-F1
#
_entry.id   AF-A0A6B1H5C1-F1
#
_cell.length_a   1.000
_cell.length_b   1.000
_cell.length_c   1.000
_cell.angle_alpha   90.00
_cell.angle_beta   90.00
_cell.angle_gamma   90.00
#
_symmetry.space_group_name_H-M   'P 1'
#
loop_
_entity.id
_entity.type
_entity.pdbx_description
1 polymer ?
#
loop_
_entity_poly.entity_id
_entity_poly.type
_entity_poly.pdbx_seq_one_letter_code
_entity_poly.pdbx_strand_id
1 'polypeptide(L)' 'MSDTTTTIGIRILDNEYQVSCPESEADELAAAARDLNQRMTRIREAGKVFGVERIAVMAA' A
#
# COMPACT_ATOMS: atom_id res chain seq x y z
N MET A 1 8.96 -23.40 13.74
CA MET A 1 7.80 -22.48 13.85
C MET A 1 7.41 -22.19 12.42
N SER A 2 6.23 -22.64 12.01
CA SER A 2 5.78 -22.55 10.62
C SER A 2 5.12 -21.18 10.45
N ASP A 3 5.87 -20.20 9.97
CA ASP A 3 5.27 -18.93 9.52
C ASP A 3 4.35 -19.24 8.36
N THR A 4 3.05 -19.32 8.66
CA THR A 4 2.01 -19.60 7.67
C THR A 4 1.81 -18.31 6.89
N THR A 5 2.57 -18.16 5.81
CA THR A 5 2.48 -17.02 4.91
C THR A 5 1.14 -17.04 4.21
N THR A 6 0.34 -16.01 4.47
CA THR A 6 -0.96 -15.80 3.83
C THR A 6 -0.81 -14.70 2.79
N THR A 7 -1.37 -14.93 1.61
CA THR A 7 -1.42 -13.88 0.58
C THR A 7 -2.58 -12.94 0.89
N ILE A 8 -2.27 -11.69 1.17
CA ILE A 8 -3.24 -10.64 1.47
C ILE A 8 -3.37 -9.74 0.25
N GLY A 9 -4.61 -9.51 -0.18
CA GLY A 9 -4.94 -8.51 -1.19
C GLY A 9 -5.10 -7.14 -0.54
N ILE A 10 -4.29 -6.16 -0.95
CA ILE A 10 -4.39 -4.77 -0.53
C ILE A 10 -4.66 -3.89 -1.76
N ARG A 11 -5.35 -2.76 -1.55
CA ARG A 11 -5.65 -1.81 -2.63
C ARG A 11 -5.06 -0.44 -2.30
N ILE A 12 -4.27 0.10 -3.22
CA ILE A 12 -3.58 1.39 -3.08
C ILE A 12 -3.76 2.18 -4.38
N LEU A 13 -4.28 3.41 -4.31
CA LEU A 13 -4.56 4.28 -5.48
C LEU A 13 -5.30 3.56 -6.62
N ASP A 14 -6.36 2.82 -6.28
CA ASP A 14 -7.18 2.07 -7.25
C ASP A 14 -6.48 0.86 -7.91
N ASN A 15 -5.21 0.59 -7.56
CA ASN A 15 -4.50 -0.62 -7.95
C ASN A 15 -4.58 -1.69 -6.85
N GLU A 16 -4.81 -2.93 -7.25
CA GLU A 16 -4.77 -4.09 -6.35
C GLU A 16 -3.37 -4.72 -6.35
N TYR A 17 -2.87 -5.03 -5.16
CA TYR A 17 -1.60 -5.67 -4.92
C TYR A 17 -1.81 -6.91 -4.05
N GLN A 18 -1.10 -7.98 -4.38
CA GLN A 18 -1.06 -9.18 -3.55
C GLN A 18 0.30 -9.24 -2.87
N VAL A 19 0.29 -9.30 -1.54
CA VAL A 19 1.50 -9.37 -0.73
C VAL A 19 1.43 -10.64 0.10
N SER A 20 2.48 -11.44 0.03
CA SER A 20 2.66 -12.58 0.92
C SER A 20 3.24 -12.07 2.23
N CYS A 21 2.45 -12.10 3.30
CA CYS A 21 2.93 -11.79 4.64
C CYS A 21 2.48 -12.86 5.64
N PRO A 22 3.21 -13.07 6.74
CA PRO A 22 2.74 -13.92 7.82
C PRO A 22 1.49 -13.30 8.47
N GLU A 23 0.59 -14.15 8.97
CA GLU A 23 -0.70 -13.72 9.55
C GLU A 23 -0.53 -12.75 10.74
N SER A 24 0.57 -12.86 11.49
CA SER A 24 0.93 -11.94 12.57
C SER A 24 1.21 -10.51 12.12
N GLU A 25 1.64 -10.33 10.87
CA GLU A 25 1.97 -9.02 10.28
C GLU A 25 0.85 -8.49 9.39
N ALA A 26 -0.25 -9.24 9.24
CA ALA A 26 -1.39 -8.87 8.42
C ALA A 26 -1.98 -7.50 8.81
N ASP A 27 -2.12 -7.25 10.11
CA ASP A 27 -2.65 -6.00 10.64
C ASP A 27 -1.71 -4.81 10.41
N GLU A 28 -0.40 -5.02 10.57
CA GLU A 28 0.62 -4.01 10.29
C GLU A 28 0.68 -3.69 8.80
N LEU A 29 0.65 -4.70 7.93
CA LEU A 29 0.60 -4.52 6.48
C LEU A 29 -0.65 -3.75 6.07
N ALA A 30 -1.82 -4.08 6.63
CA ALA A 30 -3.06 -3.36 6.37
C ALA A 30 -3.00 -1.89 6.84
N ALA A 31 -2.36 -1.62 7.99
CA ALA A 31 -2.10 -0.27 8.46
C ALA A 31 -1.16 0.51 7.53
N ALA A 32 -0.04 -0.09 7.13
CA ALA A 32 0.92 0.50 6.20
C ALA A 32 0.29 0.79 4.82
N ALA A 33 -0.50 -0.15 4.29
CA ALA A 33 -1.22 0.03 3.03
C ALA A 33 -2.21 1.21 3.09
N ARG A 34 -2.91 1.38 4.22
CA ARG A 34 -3.82 2.51 4.45
C ARG A 34 -3.06 3.85 4.51
N ASP A 35 -1.94 3.89 5.24
CA ASP A 35 -1.12 5.11 5.34
C ASP A 35 -0.53 5.50 3.98
N LEU A 36 0.03 4.54 3.25
CA LEU A 36 0.53 4.76 1.89
C LEU A 36 -0.57 5.28 0.96
N ASN A 37 -1.75 4.66 0.99
CA ASN A 37 -2.88 5.11 0.18
C ASN A 37 -3.32 6.54 0.51
N GLN A 38 -3.32 6.91 1.79
CA GLN A 38 -3.66 8.28 2.21
C GLN A 38 -2.61 9.30 1.75
N ARG A 39 -1.31 8.98 1.88
CA ARG A 39 -0.21 9.83 1.39
C ARG A 39 -0.30 10.02 -0.12
N MET A 40 -0.47 8.93 -0.87
CA MET A 40 -0.59 8.97 -2.31
C MET A 40 -1.83 9.74 -2.78
N THR A 41 -2.97 9.58 -2.10
CA THR A 41 -4.19 10.36 -2.38
C THR A 41 -3.96 11.85 -2.15
N ARG A 42 -3.33 12.24 -1.04
CA ARG A 42 -2.99 13.65 -0.75
C ARG A 42 -2.07 14.23 -1.83
N ILE A 43 -1.08 13.48 -2.29
CA ILE A 43 -0.17 13.91 -3.35
C ILE A 43 -0.92 14.06 -4.69
N ARG A 44 -1.84 13.14 -5.00
CA ARG A 44 -2.73 13.21 -6.17
C ARG A 44 -3.61 14.47 -6.13
N GLU A 45 -4.24 14.74 -4.98
CA GLU A 45 -5.10 15.90 -4.76
C GLU A 45 -4.34 17.22 -4.78
N ALA A 46 -3.07 17.24 -4.35
CA ALA A 46 -2.22 18.42 -4.43
C ALA A 46 -1.95 18.89 -5.87
N GLY A 47 -2.30 18.10 -6.90
CA GLY A 47 -2.26 18.49 -8.31
C GLY A 47 -0.87 18.76 -8.88
N LYS A 48 0.17 18.58 -8.06
CA LYS A 48 1.55 18.95 -8.40
C LYS A 48 2.27 17.87 -9.20
N VAL A 49 1.74 16.65 -9.21
CA VAL A 49 2.36 15.49 -9.86
C VAL A 49 1.36 14.74 -10.72
N PHE A 50 1.72 14.60 -12.00
CA PHE A 50 1.02 13.81 -12.98
C PHE A 50 1.71 12.44 -13.11
N GLY A 51 0.94 11.36 -12.89
CA GLY A 51 1.40 9.97 -13.07
C GLY A 51 1.50 9.17 -11.76
N VAL A 52 0.89 7.98 -11.75
CA VAL A 52 0.79 7.09 -10.57
C VAL A 52 2.18 6.63 -10.08
N GLU A 53 3.12 6.40 -11.00
CA GLU A 53 4.50 6.02 -10.67
C GLU A 53 5.23 7.10 -9.87
N ARG A 54 5.07 8.37 -10.23
CA ARG A 54 5.70 9.49 -9.50
C ARG A 54 5.07 9.70 -8.14
N ILE A 55 3.76 9.47 -8.02
CA ILE A 55 3.04 9.53 -6.75
C ILE A 55 3.52 8.40 -5.83
N ALA A 56 3.74 7.20 -6.36
CA ALA A 56 4.32 6.09 -5.60
C ALA A 56 5.72 6.42 -5.06
N VAL A 57 6.59 6.97 -5.91
CA VAL A 57 7.98 7.31 -5.53
C VAL A 57 8.05 8.39 -4.45
N MET A 58 7.13 9.37 -4.41
CA MET A 58 7.15 10.38 -3.33
C MET A 58 6.43 9.96 -2.06
N ALA A 59 5.64 8.88 -2.11
CA ALA A 59 4.88 8.40 -0.96
C ALA A 59 5.62 7.31 -0.16
N ALA A 60 6.51 6.57 -0.83
CA ALA A 60 7.47 5.63 -0.23
C ALA A 60 8.53 6.36 0.60
#